data_AF-A0A6A1VQ28-F1
#
_entry.id   AF-A0A6A1VQ28-F1
#
_cell.length_a   1.000
_cell.length_b   1.000
_cell.length_c   1.000
_cell.angle_alpha   90.00
_cell.angle_beta   90.00
_cell.angle_gamma   90.00
#
_symmetry.space_group_name_H-M   'P 1'
#
loop_
_entity.id
_entity.type
_entity.pdbx_description
1 polymer ?
#
loop_
_entity_poly.entity_id
_entity_poly.type
_entity_poly.pdbx_seq_one_letter_code
_entity_poly.pdbx_strand_id
1 'polypeptide(L)' 'MAEPTTVAPPTPSFCDLKCGVRCANAGVKDRCLTYCGICCRQCSCVPSGTYGNKSECPCYRDKLNSKGMPKCP' A
#
# COMPACT_ATOMS: atom_id res chain seq x y z
N MET A 1 18.47 24.92 24.55
CA MET A 1 18.95 25.42 23.25
C MET A 1 18.46 24.42 22.23
N ALA A 2 17.53 24.85 21.39
CA ALA A 2 16.97 24.05 20.30
C ALA A 2 17.86 24.26 19.08
N GLU A 3 18.35 23.18 18.48
CA GLU A 3 19.05 23.20 17.19
C GLU A 3 18.42 22.17 16.24
N PRO A 4 18.43 22.46 14.93
CA PRO A 4 17.35 22.08 14.03
C PRO A 4 17.66 20.74 13.36
N THR A 5 16.89 19.71 13.68
CA THR A 5 16.87 18.50 12.86
C THR A 5 16.18 18.84 11.55
N THR A 6 16.97 19.00 10.50
CA THR A 6 16.56 19.06 9.10
C THR A 6 15.46 18.04 8.86
N VAL A 7 14.21 18.48 8.76
CA VAL A 7 13.08 17.62 8.40
C VAL A 7 13.26 17.30 6.92
N ALA A 8 14.00 16.24 6.63
CA ALA A 8 13.85 15.56 5.35
C ALA A 8 12.34 15.28 5.19
N PRO A 9 11.74 15.54 4.01
CA PRO A 9 10.34 15.17 3.79
C PRO A 9 10.20 13.70 4.21
N PRO A 10 9.13 13.31 4.92
CA PRO A 10 8.98 11.93 5.39
C PRO A 10 9.25 11.03 4.21
N THR A 11 10.37 10.29 4.25
CA THR A 11 10.76 9.44 3.13
C THR A 11 9.56 8.53 2.92
N PRO A 12 8.88 8.61 1.77
CA PRO A 12 7.63 7.92 1.60
C PRO A 12 7.93 6.46 1.85
N SER A 13 7.23 5.88 2.83
CA SER A 13 7.54 4.51 3.23
C SER A 13 7.40 3.63 2.00
N PHE A 14 8.11 2.52 1.94
CA PHE A 14 8.01 1.58 0.82
C PHE A 14 6.55 1.29 0.43
N CYS A 15 5.67 1.25 1.45
CA CYS A 15 4.23 1.14 1.29
C CYS A 15 3.61 2.37 0.64
N ASP A 16 3.92 3.60 1.07
CA ASP A 16 3.37 4.82 0.47
C ASP A 16 3.73 4.94 -1.02
N LEU A 17 4.99 4.66 -1.38
CA LEU A 17 5.44 4.69 -2.77
C LEU A 17 4.69 3.68 -3.63
N LYS A 18 4.64 2.41 -3.18
CA LYS A 18 4.03 1.33 -3.97
C LYS A 18 2.52 1.42 -3.98
N CYS A 19 1.89 1.82 -2.88
CA CYS A 19 0.47 2.07 -2.83
C CYS A 19 0.07 3.28 -3.67
N GLY A 20 0.91 4.31 -3.74
CA GLY A 20 0.74 5.42 -4.67
C GLY A 20 0.65 4.95 -6.12
N VAL A 21 1.58 4.08 -6.53
CA VAL A 21 1.56 3.47 -7.88
C VAL A 21 0.33 2.58 -8.05
N ARG A 22 0.02 1.68 -7.11
CA ARG A 22 -1.14 0.78 -7.22
C ARG A 22 -2.47 1.52 -7.34
N CYS A 23 -2.62 2.58 -6.55
CA CYS A 23 -3.83 3.35 -6.49
C CYS A 23 -3.89 4.48 -7.51
N ALA A 24 -2.91 4.60 -8.42
CA ALA A 24 -2.84 5.67 -9.40
C ALA A 24 -4.09 5.75 -10.29
N ASN A 25 -4.64 4.59 -10.70
CA ASN A 25 -5.85 4.44 -11.51
C ASN A 25 -7.09 3.99 -10.71
N ALA A 26 -7.03 4.00 -9.37
CA ALA A 26 -8.18 3.63 -8.56
C ALA A 26 -9.23 4.75 -8.59
N GLY A 27 -10.50 4.38 -8.83
CA GLY A 27 -11.61 5.35 -8.83
C GLY A 27 -11.82 6.06 -7.48
N VAL A 28 -11.44 5.41 -6.37
CA VAL A 28 -11.43 6.01 -5.02
C VAL A 28 -10.04 5.85 -4.43
N LYS A 29 -9.19 6.85 -4.64
CA LYS A 29 -7.77 6.84 -4.24
C LYS A 29 -7.58 6.68 -2.73
N ASP A 30 -8.26 7.46 -1.91
CA ASP A 30 -8.12 7.40 -0.44
C ASP A 30 -8.42 6.02 0.13
N ARG A 31 -9.50 5.40 -0.36
CA ARG A 31 -9.88 4.04 0.03
C ARG A 31 -8.81 3.05 -0.38
N CYS A 32 -8.33 3.13 -1.62
CA CYS A 32 -7.27 2.25 -2.12
C CYS A 32 -5.99 2.39 -1.29
N LEU A 33 -5.52 3.62 -1.04
CA LEU A 33 -4.30 3.88 -0.26
C LEU A 33 -4.42 3.33 1.16
N THR A 34 -5.59 3.49 1.80
CA THR A 34 -5.86 2.97 3.14
C THR A 34 -5.73 1.44 3.19
N TYR A 35 -6.42 0.71 2.30
CA TYR A 35 -6.37 -0.74 2.28
C TYR A 35 -5.01 -1.28 1.83
N CYS A 36 -4.41 -0.65 0.82
CA CYS A 36 -3.06 -0.99 0.38
C CYS A 36 -2.06 -0.82 1.51
N GLY A 37 -2.11 0.27 2.26
CA GLY A 37 -1.22 0.51 3.41
C GLY A 37 -1.41 -0.51 4.54
N ILE A 38 -2.64 -0.96 4.81
CA ILE A 38 -2.91 -2.04 5.77
C ILE A 38 -2.27 -3.36 5.29
N CYS A 39 -2.49 -3.71 4.02
CA CYS A 39 -1.97 -4.94 3.45
C CYS A 39 -0.44 -4.92 3.31
N CYS A 40 0.13 -3.77 2.95
CA CYS A 40 1.55 -3.57 2.87
C CYS A 40 2.20 -3.65 4.25
N ARG A 41 1.63 -3.06 5.30
CA ARG A 41 2.18 -3.21 6.65
C ARG A 41 2.13 -4.65 7.16
N GLN A 42 1.14 -5.42 6.73
CA GLN A 42 1.02 -6.82 7.15
C GLN A 42 1.94 -7.77 6.36
N CYS A 43 2.08 -7.53 5.06
CA CYS A 43 2.77 -8.44 4.15
C CYS A 43 4.14 -7.93 3.69
N SER A 44 4.48 -6.67 4.01
CA SER A 44 5.65 -5.93 3.53
C SER A 44 5.88 -6.03 2.02
N CYS A 45 4.79 -6.21 1.26
CA CYS A 45 4.80 -6.49 -0.16
C CYS A 45 3.59 -5.82 -0.80
N VAL A 46 3.82 -5.09 -1.89
CA VAL A 46 2.78 -4.51 -2.73
C VAL A 46 3.11 -4.89 -4.18
N PRO A 47 2.18 -5.54 -4.89
CA PRO A 47 2.37 -5.96 -6.27
C PRO A 47 2.49 -4.76 -7.22
N SER A 48 3.12 -4.98 -8.38
CA SER A 48 3.44 -3.95 -9.36
C SER A 48 2.23 -3.62 -10.27
N GLY A 49 2.24 -2.44 -10.90
CA GLY A 49 1.16 -1.95 -11.78
C GLY A 49 -0.03 -1.35 -11.02
N THR A 50 -1.16 -1.12 -11.68
CA THR A 50 -2.38 -0.55 -11.04
C THR A 50 -3.51 -1.56 -10.88
N TYR A 51 -3.46 -2.66 -11.63
CA TYR A 51 -4.44 -3.75 -11.62
C TYR A 51 -3.71 -5.08 -11.84
N GLY A 52 -4.24 -6.19 -11.31
CA GLY A 52 -3.65 -7.53 -11.50
C GLY A 52 -2.36 -7.78 -10.69
N ASN A 53 -1.47 -8.66 -11.15
CA ASN A 53 -0.16 -8.97 -10.57
C ASN A 53 -0.12 -9.40 -9.09
N LYS A 54 -1.27 -9.80 -8.52
CA LYS A 54 -1.34 -10.26 -7.13
C LYS A 54 -0.47 -11.50 -6.88
N SER A 55 -0.09 -12.23 -7.93
CA SER A 55 0.84 -13.36 -7.87
C SER A 55 2.26 -13.00 -7.42
N GLU A 56 2.70 -11.75 -7.60
CA GLU A 56 4.01 -11.28 -7.10
C GLU A 56 4.06 -11.28 -5.56
N CYS A 57 2.92 -11.03 -4.91
CA CYS A 57 2.79 -10.96 -3.46
C CYS A 57 1.67 -11.91 -2.99
N PRO A 58 1.96 -13.21 -2.75
CA PRO A 58 0.94 -14.18 -2.31
C PRO A 58 0.24 -13.75 -1.02
N CYS A 59 0.96 -13.22 -0.02
CA CYS A 59 0.34 -12.69 1.21
C CYS A 59 -0.69 -11.57 0.94
N TYR A 60 -0.41 -10.70 -0.04
CA TYR A 60 -1.30 -9.59 -0.42
C TYR A 60 -2.52 -10.11 -1.19
N ARG A 61 -2.36 -11.12 -2.04
CA ARG A 61 -3.44 -11.81 -2.74
C ARG A 61 -4.38 -12.54 -1.78
N ASP A 62 -3.80 -13.30 -0.86
CA ASP A 62 -4.52 -14.23 0.01
C ASP A 62 -5.14 -13.51 1.23
N LYS A 63 -4.96 -12.19 1.34
CA LYS A 63 -5.61 -11.38 2.35
C LYS A 63 -7.08 -11.17 2.02
N LEU A 64 -7.93 -11.88 2.75
CA LEU A 64 -9.38 -11.77 2.69
C LEU A 64 -9.91 -10.89 3.83
N ASN A 65 -11.07 -10.28 3.61
CA ASN A 65 -11.88 -9.68 4.67
C ASN A 65 -12.73 -10.76 5.35
N SER A 66 -13.46 -10.40 6.42
CA SER A 66 -14.34 -11.33 7.13
C SER A 66 -15.50 -11.90 6.29
N LYS A 67 -15.69 -11.40 5.06
CA LYS A 67 -16.67 -11.90 4.08
C LYS A 67 -16.06 -12.82 3.02
N GLY A 68 -14.78 -13.17 3.15
CA GLY A 68 -14.08 -14.03 2.17
C GLY A 68 -13.73 -13.33 0.85
N MET A 69 -13.85 -12.00 0.77
CA MET A 69 -13.49 -11.22 -0.41
C MET A 69 -12.07 -10.66 -0.28
N PRO A 70 -11.35 -10.45 -1.40
CA PRO A 70 -10.01 -9.85 -1.36
C PRO A 70 -10.05 -8.47 -0.68
N LYS A 71 -9.30 -8.34 0.42
CA LYS A 71 -9.24 -7.10 1.21
C LYS A 71 -8.34 -6.05 0.57
N CYS A 72 -7.30 -6.50 -0.11
CA CYS A 72 -6.25 -5.64 -0.64
C CYS A 72 -6.55 -5.27 -2.10
N PRO A 73 -6.38 -3.98 -2.49
CA PRO A 73 -6.64 -3.52 -3.86
C PRO A 73 -5.72 -4.19 -4.88
#